data_AF-A0A494T8E2-F1
#
_entry.id   AF-A0A494T8E2-F1
#
_cell.length_a   1.000
_cell.length_b   1.000
_cell.length_c   1.000
_cell.angle_alpha   90.00
_cell.angle_beta   90.00
_cell.angle_gamma   90.00
#
_symmetry.space_group_name_H-M   'P 1'
#
loop_
_entity.id
_entity.type
_entity.pdbx_description
1 polymer ?
#
loop_
_entity_poly.entity_id
_entity_poly.type
_entity_poly.pdbx_seq_one_letter_code
_entity_poly.pdbx_strand_id
1 'polypeptide(L)'
;MNQKLSDLDPGEKTTDVGDERERRHTALIALRQALTEEENVNREAAAATESAATTAMWLGASLADLAAVTGKTRQAARKRWPSLGVVYRRRLWLGNHVDDIRWAVRVVLDNEADIQVADRGVFEVLRSLDARIGADFADTAAQGDHEPAERWHLLEQLVDVVLRGLVEEAVTTGGQAEYAVFGARGVVGYYDHASDKPEPNAALA
;
A
#
# COMPACT_ATOMS: atom_id res chain seq x y z
N MET A 1 19.42 20.02 -8.19
CA MET A 1 20.29 21.20 -8.40
C MET A 1 21.47 20.74 -9.26
N ASN A 2 21.41 20.94 -10.57
CA ASN A 2 22.42 20.47 -11.52
C ASN A 2 23.62 21.43 -11.53
N GLN A 3 24.52 21.29 -10.55
CA GLN A 3 25.84 21.90 -10.62
C GLN A 3 26.64 21.17 -11.70
N LYS A 4 27.07 21.89 -12.74
CA LYS A 4 27.77 21.31 -13.90
C LYS A 4 29.06 20.63 -13.42
N LEU A 5 29.47 19.54 -14.07
CA LEU A 5 30.72 18.83 -13.77
C LEU A 5 31.97 19.74 -13.80
N SER A 6 31.90 20.87 -14.51
CA SER A 6 32.93 21.92 -14.55
C SER A 6 33.10 22.73 -13.26
N ASP A 7 32.15 22.67 -12.33
CA ASP A 7 32.11 23.53 -11.14
C ASP A 7 32.82 22.90 -9.92
N LEU A 8 33.41 21.72 -10.07
CA LEU A 8 34.15 21.00 -9.02
C LEU A 8 35.66 21.23 -9.06
N ASP A 9 36.16 22.12 -9.92
CA ASP A 9 37.57 22.47 -9.96
C ASP A 9 37.97 23.06 -8.59
N PRO A 10 38.77 22.33 -7.79
CA PRO A 10 39.07 22.73 -6.42
C PRO A 10 40.03 23.93 -6.34
N GLY A 11 40.43 24.48 -7.49
CA GLY A 11 41.43 25.52 -7.60
C GLY A 11 42.85 25.03 -7.29
N GLU A 12 43.81 25.89 -7.57
CA GLU A 12 45.21 25.66 -7.20
C GLU A 12 45.40 25.81 -5.69
N LYS A 13 46.22 24.94 -5.12
CA LYS A 13 46.73 25.06 -3.76
C LYS A 13 48.22 25.36 -3.80
N THR A 14 48.69 26.10 -2.80
CA THR A 14 50.10 26.47 -2.65
C THR A 14 51.05 25.29 -2.52
N THR A 15 50.51 24.09 -2.24
CA THR A 15 51.25 22.85 -2.08
C THR A 15 51.20 21.94 -3.30
N ASP A 16 50.55 22.35 -4.39
CA ASP A 16 50.38 21.49 -5.57
C ASP A 16 51.71 21.28 -6.29
N VAL A 17 52.06 20.02 -6.52
CA VAL A 17 53.25 19.60 -7.28
C VAL A 17 52.83 18.90 -8.57
N GLY A 18 53.25 19.43 -9.72
CA GLY A 18 52.98 18.79 -11.02
C GLY A 18 51.50 18.76 -11.40
N ASP A 19 50.95 17.57 -11.62
CA ASP A 19 49.57 17.31 -12.09
C ASP A 19 48.56 17.10 -10.95
N GLU A 20 48.93 17.39 -9.69
CA GLU A 20 48.12 17.12 -8.51
C GLU A 20 46.73 17.78 -8.52
N ARG A 21 46.60 18.98 -9.11
CA ARG A 21 45.30 19.66 -9.26
C ARG A 21 44.34 18.83 -10.13
N GLU A 22 44.81 18.34 -11.27
CA GLU A 22 44.01 17.52 -12.19
C GLU A 22 43.60 16.20 -11.52
N ARG A 23 44.55 15.52 -10.87
CA ARG A 23 44.27 14.29 -10.12
C ARG A 23 43.25 14.51 -9.00
N ARG A 24 43.35 15.62 -8.26
CA ARG A 24 42.39 15.97 -7.21
C ARG A 24 41.01 16.24 -7.80
N HIS A 25 40.93 16.97 -8.91
CA HIS A 25 39.67 17.23 -9.60
C HIS A 25 39.00 15.92 -10.04
N THR A 26 39.75 15.00 -10.67
CA THR A 26 39.26 13.66 -11.04
C THR A 26 38.79 12.87 -9.82
N ALA A 27 39.55 12.89 -8.71
CA ALA A 27 39.18 12.21 -7.48
C ALA A 27 37.89 12.78 -6.85
N LEU A 28 37.68 14.09 -6.91
CA LEU A 28 36.46 14.74 -6.42
C LEU A 28 35.24 14.41 -7.28
N ILE A 29 35.42 14.32 -8.60
CA ILE A 29 34.36 13.84 -9.51
C ILE A 29 33.98 12.40 -9.15
N ALA A 30 34.97 11.52 -8.99
CA ALA A 30 34.75 10.13 -8.61
C ALA A 30 34.05 10.01 -7.24
N LEU A 31 34.46 10.82 -6.25
CA LEU A 31 33.81 10.88 -4.94
C LEU A 31 32.33 11.31 -5.06
N ARG A 32 32.02 12.32 -5.87
CA ARG A 32 30.63 12.76 -6.08
C ARG A 32 29.79 11.65 -6.71
N GLN A 33 30.34 10.95 -7.71
CA GLN A 33 29.67 9.80 -8.31
C GLN A 33 29.42 8.69 -7.26
N ALA A 34 30.41 8.38 -6.43
CA ALA A 34 30.27 7.41 -5.35
C ALA A 34 29.19 7.81 -4.33
N LEU A 35 29.10 9.10 -3.97
CA LEU A 35 28.05 9.61 -3.07
C LEU A 35 26.65 9.52 -3.70
N THR A 36 26.52 9.77 -5.01
CA THR A 36 25.25 9.58 -5.72
C THR A 36 24.84 8.10 -5.74
N GLU A 37 25.80 7.20 -5.96
CA GLU A 37 25.54 5.77 -5.93
C GLU A 37 25.15 5.29 -4.53
N GLU A 38 25.85 5.75 -3.49
CA GLU A 38 25.49 5.49 -2.09
C GLU A 38 24.05 5.93 -1.79
N GLU A 39 23.64 7.11 -2.27
CA GLU A 39 22.27 7.59 -2.09
C GLU A 39 21.25 6.69 -2.80
N ASN A 40 21.56 6.22 -4.02
CA ASN A 40 20.69 5.30 -4.76
C ASN A 40 20.53 3.97 -4.03
N VAL A 41 21.63 3.36 -3.60
CA VAL A 41 21.62 2.10 -2.84
C VAL A 41 20.83 2.26 -1.54
N ASN A 42 21.03 3.36 -0.81
CA ASN A 42 20.27 3.62 0.42
C ASN A 42 18.76 3.78 0.15
N ARG A 43 18.38 4.41 -0.96
CA ARG A 43 16.98 4.58 -1.37
C ARG A 43 16.34 3.24 -1.73
N GLU A 44 17.03 2.41 -2.51
CA GLU A 44 16.57 1.07 -2.88
C GLU A 44 16.43 0.15 -1.66
N ALA A 45 17.42 0.17 -0.76
CA ALA A 45 17.36 -0.58 0.49
C ALA A 45 16.20 -0.11 1.38
N ALA A 46 15.96 1.21 1.48
CA ALA A 46 14.83 1.75 2.21
C ALA A 46 13.50 1.24 1.62
N ALA A 47 13.32 1.35 0.31
CA ALA A 47 12.12 0.88 -0.39
C ALA A 47 11.89 -0.63 -0.21
N ALA A 48 12.93 -1.44 -0.33
CA ALA A 48 12.84 -2.89 -0.09
C ALA A 48 12.40 -3.21 1.34
N THR A 49 12.95 -2.52 2.35
CA THR A 49 12.55 -2.73 3.74
C THR A 49 11.13 -2.24 4.04
N GLU A 50 10.68 -1.16 3.40
CA GLU A 50 9.30 -0.68 3.51
C GLU A 50 8.31 -1.65 2.85
N SER A 51 8.63 -2.18 1.67
CA SER A 51 7.83 -3.21 1.00
C SER A 51 7.68 -4.46 1.89
N ALA A 52 8.79 -5.00 2.41
CA ALA A 52 8.74 -6.15 3.30
C ALA A 52 7.94 -5.89 4.60
N ALA A 53 8.10 -4.70 5.20
CA ALA A 53 7.33 -4.30 6.37
C ALA A 53 5.83 -4.19 6.04
N THR A 54 5.49 -3.66 4.87
CA THR A 54 4.11 -3.53 4.38
C THR A 54 3.47 -4.90 4.18
N THR A 55 4.16 -5.83 3.51
CA THR A 55 3.70 -7.22 3.34
C THR A 55 3.48 -7.88 4.70
N ALA A 56 4.40 -7.72 5.65
CA ALA A 56 4.23 -8.25 7.00
C ALA A 56 2.98 -7.68 7.70
N MET A 57 2.69 -6.39 7.51
CA MET A 57 1.50 -5.75 8.08
C MET A 57 0.20 -6.30 7.47
N TRP A 58 0.17 -6.53 6.16
CA TRP A 58 -0.93 -7.21 5.48
C TRP A 58 -1.12 -8.64 5.95
N LEU A 59 -0.06 -9.30 6.38
CA LEU A 59 -0.11 -10.63 6.98
C LEU A 59 -0.49 -10.62 8.47
N GLY A 60 -0.75 -9.46 9.06
CA GLY A 60 -1.25 -9.31 10.43
C GLY A 60 -0.18 -9.08 11.48
N ALA A 61 1.05 -8.74 11.09
CA ALA A 61 2.03 -8.22 12.04
C ALA A 61 1.51 -6.93 12.70
N SER A 62 2.20 -6.49 13.74
CA SER A 62 2.00 -5.22 14.43
C SER A 62 3.28 -4.38 14.38
N LEU A 63 3.20 -3.09 14.73
CA LEU A 63 4.41 -2.26 14.92
C LEU A 63 5.34 -2.82 16.02
N ALA A 64 4.82 -3.61 16.96
CA ALA A 64 5.64 -4.27 17.98
C ALA A 64 6.45 -5.43 17.38
N ASP A 65 5.87 -6.18 16.44
CA ASP A 65 6.59 -7.25 15.73
C ASP A 65 7.72 -6.67 14.86
N LEU A 66 7.46 -5.57 14.17
CA LEU A 66 8.50 -4.85 13.41
C LEU A 66 9.61 -4.30 14.33
N ALA A 67 9.23 -3.83 15.52
CA ALA A 67 10.17 -3.37 16.53
C ALA A 67 11.06 -4.51 17.05
N ALA A 68 10.49 -5.70 17.26
CA ALA A 68 11.22 -6.90 17.65
C ALA A 68 12.25 -7.33 16.58
N VAL A 69 11.85 -7.34 15.30
CA VAL A 69 12.76 -7.69 14.18
C VAL A 69 13.93 -6.71 14.05
N THR A 70 13.69 -5.42 14.29
CA THR A 70 14.72 -4.38 14.17
C THR A 70 15.55 -4.19 15.44
N GLY A 71 15.18 -4.84 16.56
CA GLY A 71 15.78 -4.60 17.87
C GLY A 71 15.58 -3.16 18.38
N LYS A 72 14.51 -2.49 17.94
CA LYS A 72 14.18 -1.10 18.29
C LYS A 72 12.87 -1.04 19.07
N THR A 73 12.49 0.17 19.49
CA THR A 73 11.19 0.40 20.14
C THR A 73 10.07 0.53 19.12
N ARG A 74 8.83 0.31 19.55
CA ARG A 74 7.62 0.56 18.73
C ARG A 74 7.56 1.99 18.18
N GLN A 75 7.98 2.98 18.98
CA GLN A 75 8.02 4.38 18.55
C GLN A 75 9.04 4.60 17.42
N ALA A 76 10.19 3.92 17.47
CA ALA A 76 11.18 3.96 16.40
C ALA A 76 10.64 3.31 15.11
N ALA A 77 9.93 2.18 15.21
CA ALA A 77 9.26 1.56 14.06
C ALA A 77 8.21 2.49 13.46
N ARG A 78 7.37 3.14 14.28
CA ARG A 78 6.38 4.14 13.83
C ARG A 78 7.03 5.33 13.14
N LYS A 79 8.15 5.83 13.66
CA LYS A 79 8.89 6.95 13.04
C LYS A 79 9.51 6.54 11.70
N ARG A 80 10.01 5.30 11.61
CA ARG A 80 10.61 4.76 10.39
C ARG A 80 9.57 4.53 9.29
N TRP A 81 8.39 4.01 9.65
CA TRP A 81 7.33 3.70 8.68
C TRP A 81 5.98 4.31 9.12
N PRO A 82 5.80 5.63 8.93
CA PRO A 82 4.61 6.33 9.41
C PRO A 82 3.31 5.90 8.72
N SER A 83 3.39 5.38 7.48
CA SER A 83 2.26 4.92 6.67
C SER A 83 1.64 3.61 7.16
N LEU A 84 2.42 2.76 7.86
CA LEU A 84 1.98 1.40 8.19
C LEU A 84 0.85 1.33 9.22
N GLY A 85 0.62 2.41 9.99
CA GLY A 85 -0.54 2.49 10.88
C GLY A 85 -1.86 2.43 10.11
N VAL A 86 -1.91 2.99 8.89
CA VAL A 86 -3.08 2.90 8.00
C VAL A 86 -3.26 1.47 7.50
N VAL A 87 -2.18 0.84 7.04
CA VAL A 87 -2.19 -0.56 6.57
C VAL A 87 -2.71 -1.51 7.65
N TYR A 88 -2.23 -1.35 8.89
CA TYR A 88 -2.71 -2.15 10.02
C TYR A 88 -4.22 -2.01 10.25
N ARG A 89 -4.77 -0.79 10.22
CA ARG A 89 -6.21 -0.55 10.42
C ARG A 89 -7.05 -1.15 9.29
N ARG A 90 -6.63 -0.93 8.03
CA ARG A 90 -7.27 -1.53 6.85
C ARG A 90 -7.31 -3.05 6.98
N ARG A 91 -6.16 -3.66 7.25
CA ARG A 91 -6.04 -5.10 7.41
C ARG A 91 -6.89 -5.64 8.56
N LEU A 92 -6.92 -4.95 9.70
CA LEU A 92 -7.73 -5.35 10.84
C LEU A 92 -9.23 -5.35 10.50
N TRP A 93 -9.71 -4.31 9.83
CA TRP A 93 -11.11 -4.22 9.41
C TRP A 93 -11.44 -5.30 8.37
N LEU A 94 -10.64 -5.41 7.30
CA LEU A 94 -10.84 -6.39 6.24
C LEU A 94 -10.88 -7.83 6.78
N GLY A 95 -10.02 -8.15 7.74
CA GLY A 95 -9.97 -9.47 8.37
C GLY A 95 -11.22 -9.85 9.16
N ASN A 96 -11.99 -8.86 9.63
CA ASN A 96 -13.23 -9.10 10.39
C ASN A 96 -14.49 -9.08 9.50
N HIS A 97 -14.36 -8.72 8.22
CA HIS A 97 -15.49 -8.41 7.35
C HIS A 97 -15.44 -9.12 5.99
N VAL A 98 -14.58 -10.14 5.82
CA VAL A 98 -14.48 -10.91 4.56
C VAL A 98 -15.86 -11.38 4.09
N ASP A 99 -16.62 -12.03 4.97
CA ASP A 99 -17.94 -12.57 4.62
C ASP A 99 -18.98 -11.49 4.38
N ASP A 100 -18.96 -10.40 5.16
CA ASP A 100 -19.87 -9.26 5.00
C ASP A 100 -19.67 -8.55 3.65
N ILE A 101 -18.41 -8.34 3.26
CA ILE A 101 -18.05 -7.73 1.96
C ILE A 101 -18.56 -8.62 0.83
N ARG A 102 -18.27 -9.91 0.90
CA ARG A 102 -18.69 -10.87 -0.13
C ARG A 102 -20.22 -10.98 -0.20
N TRP A 103 -20.90 -10.96 0.93
CA TRP A 103 -22.35 -10.94 0.98
C TRP A 103 -22.90 -9.70 0.27
N ALA A 104 -22.39 -8.51 0.58
CA ALA A 104 -22.82 -7.28 -0.07
C ALA A 104 -22.61 -7.32 -1.59
N VAL A 105 -21.46 -7.83 -2.04
CA VAL A 105 -21.17 -8.01 -3.48
C VAL A 105 -22.15 -8.96 -4.14
N ARG A 106 -22.47 -10.09 -3.52
CA ARG A 106 -23.46 -11.04 -4.05
C ARG A 106 -24.85 -10.41 -4.15
N VAL A 107 -25.26 -9.64 -3.15
CA VAL A 107 -26.55 -8.92 -3.19
C VAL A 107 -26.57 -7.90 -4.34
N VAL A 108 -25.46 -7.22 -4.63
CA VAL A 108 -25.35 -6.35 -5.82
C VAL A 108 -25.46 -7.15 -7.11
N LEU A 109 -24.74 -8.27 -7.23
CA LEU A 109 -24.76 -9.12 -8.43
C LEU A 109 -26.15 -9.74 -8.67
N ASP A 110 -26.86 -10.14 -7.62
CA ASP A 110 -28.21 -10.70 -7.70
C ASP A 110 -29.23 -9.67 -8.23
N ASN A 111 -28.92 -8.37 -8.12
CA ASN A 111 -29.77 -7.26 -8.56
C ASN A 111 -29.17 -6.50 -9.75
N GLU A 112 -28.18 -7.05 -10.45
CA GLU A 112 -27.43 -6.34 -11.50
C GLU A 112 -28.32 -5.83 -12.65
N ALA A 113 -29.46 -6.46 -12.91
CA ALA A 113 -30.37 -6.07 -13.98
C ALA A 113 -31.02 -4.69 -13.74
N ASP A 114 -31.23 -4.34 -12.47
CA ASP A 114 -31.92 -3.13 -12.02
C ASP A 114 -30.96 -2.03 -11.55
N ILE A 115 -29.65 -2.20 -11.79
CA ILE A 115 -28.58 -1.25 -11.43
C ILE A 115 -27.93 -0.73 -12.73
N GLN A 116 -28.12 0.55 -13.00
CA GLN A 116 -27.50 1.26 -14.11
C GLN A 116 -26.17 1.89 -13.66
N VAL A 117 -25.11 1.66 -14.43
CA VAL A 117 -23.75 2.20 -14.24
C VAL A 117 -23.18 2.54 -15.62
N ALA A 118 -22.15 3.41 -15.68
CA ALA A 118 -21.56 3.83 -16.95
C ALA A 118 -20.88 2.66 -17.68
N ASP A 119 -20.13 1.84 -16.94
CA ASP A 119 -19.48 0.64 -17.45
C ASP A 119 -20.10 -0.63 -16.86
N ARG A 120 -20.86 -1.36 -17.67
CA ARG A 120 -21.44 -2.66 -17.28
C ARG A 120 -20.39 -3.75 -17.05
N GLY A 121 -19.16 -3.57 -17.54
CA GLY A 121 -18.03 -4.47 -17.28
C GLY A 121 -17.71 -4.63 -15.80
N VAL A 122 -18.08 -3.65 -14.96
CA VAL A 122 -17.88 -3.70 -13.50
C VAL A 122 -18.50 -4.94 -12.85
N PHE A 123 -19.64 -5.44 -13.35
CA PHE A 123 -20.29 -6.62 -12.77
C PHE A 123 -19.49 -7.90 -13.03
N GLU A 124 -18.83 -8.00 -14.18
CA GLU A 124 -17.95 -9.13 -14.47
C GLU A 124 -16.65 -9.07 -13.65
N VAL A 125 -16.13 -7.86 -13.42
CA VAL A 125 -15.01 -7.64 -12.49
C VAL A 125 -15.40 -8.05 -11.08
N LEU A 126 -16.57 -7.63 -10.58
CA LEU A 126 -17.09 -8.02 -9.27
C LEU A 126 -17.24 -9.53 -9.13
N ARG A 127 -17.83 -10.19 -10.13
CA ARG A 127 -18.02 -11.65 -10.15
C ARG A 127 -16.67 -12.38 -10.12
N SER A 128 -15.71 -11.94 -10.92
CA SER A 128 -14.37 -12.50 -10.96
C SER A 128 -13.64 -12.34 -9.64
N LEU A 129 -13.69 -11.15 -9.03
CA LEU A 129 -13.08 -10.87 -7.73
C LEU A 129 -13.74 -11.66 -6.59
N ASP A 130 -15.07 -11.70 -6.49
CA ASP A 130 -15.76 -12.49 -5.45
C ASP A 130 -15.44 -13.98 -5.55
N ALA A 131 -15.39 -14.52 -6.77
CA ALA A 131 -15.00 -15.91 -6.99
C ALA A 131 -13.56 -16.17 -6.54
N ARG A 132 -12.61 -15.29 -6.91
CA ARG A 132 -11.20 -15.42 -6.52
C ARG A 132 -11.02 -15.29 -5.00
N ILE A 133 -11.59 -14.26 -4.38
CA ILE A 133 -11.55 -14.06 -2.93
C ILE A 133 -12.21 -15.24 -2.22
N GLY A 134 -13.31 -15.77 -2.75
CA GLY A 134 -13.94 -16.96 -2.20
C GLY A 134 -13.05 -18.19 -2.18
N ALA A 135 -12.21 -18.37 -3.20
CA ALA A 135 -11.22 -19.43 -3.23
C ALA A 135 -10.06 -19.16 -2.26
N ASP A 136 -9.54 -17.93 -2.23
CA ASP A 136 -8.34 -17.55 -1.47
C ASP A 136 -8.56 -17.48 0.05
N PHE A 137 -9.82 -17.35 0.48
CA PHE A 137 -10.23 -17.32 1.89
C PHE A 137 -10.94 -18.60 2.37
N ALA A 138 -11.09 -19.61 1.52
CA ALA A 138 -11.62 -20.91 1.95
C ALA A 138 -10.65 -21.64 2.90
N ASP A 139 -11.18 -22.45 3.82
CA ASP A 139 -10.36 -23.27 4.74
C ASP A 139 -9.40 -24.23 4.00
N THR A 140 -9.73 -24.57 2.76
CA THR A 140 -8.94 -25.45 1.88
C THR A 140 -7.93 -24.71 1.00
N ALA A 141 -7.79 -23.39 1.16
CA ALA A 141 -6.88 -22.59 0.34
C ALA A 141 -5.43 -23.08 0.53
N ALA A 142 -4.80 -23.53 -0.56
CA ALA A 142 -3.40 -23.92 -0.54
C ALA A 142 -2.50 -22.68 -0.56
N GLN A 143 -1.32 -22.78 0.06
CA GLN A 143 -0.24 -21.83 -0.19
C GLN A 143 0.23 -22.01 -1.64
N GLY A 144 -0.17 -21.09 -2.53
CA GLY A 144 0.33 -21.04 -3.90
C GLY A 144 1.63 -20.21 -4.01
N ASP A 145 2.21 -20.17 -5.22
CA ASP A 145 3.41 -19.37 -5.55
C ASP A 145 3.14 -17.86 -5.71
N HIS A 146 2.02 -17.40 -5.16
CA HIS A 146 1.54 -16.03 -5.28
C HIS A 146 2.23 -15.07 -4.30
N GLU A 147 2.10 -13.76 -4.55
CA GLU A 147 2.54 -12.75 -3.57
C GLU A 147 1.84 -13.02 -2.22
N PRO A 148 2.57 -13.07 -1.08
CA PRO A 148 2.00 -13.50 0.19
C PRO A 148 0.76 -12.73 0.64
N ALA A 149 0.68 -11.43 0.31
CA ALA A 149 -0.42 -10.55 0.67
C ALA A 149 -1.48 -10.38 -0.43
N GLU A 150 -1.35 -11.05 -1.57
CA GLU A 150 -2.21 -10.84 -2.76
C GLU A 150 -3.71 -10.91 -2.42
N ARG A 151 -4.13 -11.93 -1.66
CA ARG A 151 -5.55 -12.08 -1.27
C ARG A 151 -6.10 -10.88 -0.50
N TRP A 152 -5.27 -10.21 0.30
CA TRP A 152 -5.68 -9.02 1.03
C TRP A 152 -5.73 -7.79 0.12
N HIS A 153 -4.80 -7.68 -0.83
CA HIS A 153 -4.82 -6.64 -1.85
C HIS A 153 -6.04 -6.78 -2.77
N LEU A 154 -6.42 -8.00 -3.16
CA LEU A 154 -7.63 -8.25 -3.93
C LEU A 154 -8.90 -7.87 -3.16
N LEU A 155 -8.95 -8.19 -1.86
CA LEU A 155 -10.07 -7.80 -1.02
C LEU A 155 -10.14 -6.28 -0.81
N GLU A 156 -9.00 -5.61 -0.61
CA GLU A 156 -8.92 -4.15 -0.57
C GLU A 156 -9.36 -3.54 -1.90
N GLN A 157 -8.87 -4.04 -3.03
CA GLN A 157 -9.26 -3.59 -4.37
C GLN A 157 -10.76 -3.75 -4.61
N LEU A 158 -11.35 -4.87 -4.19
CA LEU A 158 -12.77 -5.10 -4.29
C LEU A 158 -13.57 -4.01 -3.59
N VAL A 159 -13.17 -3.60 -2.38
CA VAL A 159 -13.88 -2.58 -1.59
C VAL A 159 -13.55 -1.16 -2.08
N ASP A 160 -12.26 -0.81 -2.09
CA ASP A 160 -11.78 0.56 -2.21
C ASP A 160 -11.80 1.10 -3.64
N VAL A 161 -11.77 0.20 -4.64
CA VAL A 161 -11.78 0.57 -6.06
C VAL A 161 -13.10 0.17 -6.70
N VAL A 162 -13.42 -1.13 -6.71
CA VAL A 162 -14.53 -1.64 -7.54
C VAL A 162 -15.89 -1.34 -6.92
N LEU A 163 -16.10 -1.68 -5.64
CA LEU A 163 -17.36 -1.44 -4.96
C LEU A 163 -17.59 0.07 -4.77
N ARG A 164 -16.54 0.83 -4.41
CA ARG A 164 -16.58 2.29 -4.33
C ARG A 164 -17.03 2.92 -5.65
N GLY A 165 -16.36 2.60 -6.76
CA GLY A 165 -16.73 3.13 -8.08
C GLY A 165 -18.17 2.79 -8.45
N LEU A 166 -18.61 1.55 -8.19
CA LEU A 166 -20.00 1.15 -8.44
C LEU A 166 -21.00 1.99 -7.62
N VAL A 167 -20.80 2.16 -6.31
CA VAL A 167 -21.79 2.85 -5.46
C VAL A 167 -21.82 4.37 -5.68
N GLU A 168 -20.77 4.93 -6.28
CA GLU A 168 -20.72 6.34 -6.69
C GLU A 168 -21.51 6.59 -7.99
N GLU A 169 -21.50 5.65 -8.92
CA GLU A 169 -22.13 5.79 -10.23
C GLU A 169 -23.53 5.18 -10.34
N ALA A 170 -23.88 4.24 -9.45
CA ALA A 170 -25.09 3.45 -9.57
C ALA A 170 -26.38 4.28 -9.51
N VAL A 171 -27.23 4.08 -10.51
CA VAL A 171 -28.63 4.51 -10.55
C VAL A 171 -29.51 3.27 -10.53
N THR A 172 -30.41 3.18 -9.56
CA THR A 172 -31.19 1.97 -9.30
C THR A 172 -32.65 2.13 -9.73
N THR A 173 -33.25 1.07 -10.29
CA THR A 173 -34.66 1.03 -10.64
C THR A 173 -35.39 -0.06 -9.84
N GLY A 174 -35.70 0.21 -8.57
CA GLY A 174 -36.48 -0.69 -7.71
C GLY A 174 -35.89 -0.86 -6.31
N GLY A 175 -36.74 -1.24 -5.35
CA GLY A 175 -36.38 -1.27 -3.93
C GLY A 175 -35.30 -2.29 -3.54
N GLN A 176 -35.17 -3.40 -4.27
CA GLN A 176 -34.11 -4.39 -4.01
C GLN A 176 -32.74 -3.92 -4.51
N ALA A 177 -32.69 -3.29 -5.69
CA ALA A 177 -31.47 -2.66 -6.20
C ALA A 177 -31.03 -1.48 -5.31
N GLU A 178 -31.97 -0.66 -4.84
CA GLU A 178 -31.70 0.41 -3.86
C GLU A 178 -31.10 -0.14 -2.57
N TYR A 179 -31.68 -1.23 -2.03
CA TYR A 179 -31.17 -1.90 -0.85
C TYR A 179 -29.75 -2.44 -1.06
N ALA A 180 -29.50 -3.09 -2.19
CA ALA A 180 -28.19 -3.64 -2.55
C ALA A 180 -27.10 -2.54 -2.59
N VAL A 181 -27.35 -1.46 -3.33
CA VAL A 181 -26.41 -0.34 -3.46
C VAL A 181 -26.24 0.39 -2.13
N PHE A 182 -27.31 0.54 -1.34
CA PHE A 182 -27.21 1.15 0.00
C PHE A 182 -26.35 0.30 0.94
N GLY A 183 -26.53 -1.02 0.95
CA GLY A 183 -25.72 -1.94 1.74
C GLY A 183 -24.24 -1.87 1.34
N ALA A 184 -23.94 -1.92 0.04
CA ALA A 184 -22.59 -1.76 -0.50
C ALA A 184 -21.96 -0.41 -0.10
N ARG A 185 -22.74 0.68 -0.15
CA ARG A 185 -22.29 2.01 0.30
C ARG A 185 -21.98 2.03 1.80
N GLY A 186 -22.75 1.29 2.60
CA GLY A 186 -22.46 1.08 4.02
C GLY A 186 -21.11 0.41 4.23
N VAL A 187 -20.81 -0.67 3.50
CA VAL A 187 -19.51 -1.37 3.55
C VAL A 187 -18.36 -0.40 3.25
N VAL A 188 -18.45 0.37 2.16
CA VAL A 188 -17.44 1.37 1.78
C VAL A 188 -17.28 2.45 2.86
N GLY A 189 -18.39 2.99 3.37
CA GLY A 189 -18.36 4.02 4.42
C GLY A 189 -17.74 3.53 5.74
N TYR A 190 -17.99 2.28 6.14
CA TYR A 190 -17.34 1.70 7.31
C TYR A 190 -15.84 1.44 7.09
N TYR A 191 -15.46 1.02 5.88
CA TYR A 191 -14.06 0.87 5.50
C TYR A 191 -13.30 2.20 5.60
N ASP A 192 -13.89 3.29 5.09
CA ASP A 192 -13.32 4.64 5.19
C ASP A 192 -13.15 5.06 6.64
N HIS A 193 -14.21 4.89 7.44
CA HIS A 193 -14.17 5.24 8.86
C HIS A 193 -13.12 4.45 9.65
N ALA A 194 -12.87 3.19 9.29
CA ALA A 194 -11.84 2.38 9.93
C ALA A 194 -10.43 2.79 9.50
N SER A 195 -10.27 3.17 8.23
CA SER A 195 -8.98 3.49 7.62
C SER A 195 -8.48 4.90 8.01
N ASP A 196 -9.40 5.86 8.06
CA ASP A 196 -9.11 7.29 8.25
C ASP A 196 -9.06 7.72 9.72
N LYS A 197 -9.40 6.83 10.67
CA LYS A 197 -9.29 7.15 12.10
C LYS A 197 -7.83 7.51 12.45
N PRO A 198 -7.57 8.72 12.99
CA PRO A 198 -6.28 8.99 13.61
C PRO A 198 -6.08 8.00 14.75
N GLU A 199 -4.87 7.46 14.90
CA GLU A 199 -4.58 6.55 16.01
C GLU A 199 -4.97 7.23 17.32
N PRO A 200 -5.80 6.60 18.18
CA PRO A 200 -5.91 7.09 19.55
C PRO A 200 -4.49 7.07 20.11
N ASN A 201 -4.04 8.20 20.63
CA ASN A 201 -2.75 8.30 21.30
C ASN A 201 -2.62 7.11 22.25
N ALA A 202 -1.76 6.15 21.91
CA ALA A 202 -1.41 5.02 22.76
C ALA A 202 -0.48 5.49 23.89
N ALA A 203 -0.89 6.55 24.58
CA ALA A 203 -0.27 7.07 25.79
C ALA A 203 -0.78 6.36 27.06
N LEU A 204 -1.55 5.27 26.91
CA LEU A 204 -2.03 4.44 28.01
C LEU A 204 -2.04 2.97 27.59
N ALA A 205 -0.86 2.33 27.62
CA ALA A 205 -0.64 0.90 27.91
C ALA A 205 0.86 0.64 28.09
#